data_AF-A0A7Y3EVK6-F1
#
_entry.id   AF-A0A7Y3EVK6-F1
#
_cell.length_a   1.000
_cell.length_b   1.000
_cell.length_c   1.000
_cell.angle_alpha   90.00
_cell.angle_beta   90.00
_cell.angle_gamma   90.00
#
_symmetry.space_group_name_H-M   'P 1'
#
loop_
_entity.id
_entity.type
_entity.pdbx_description
1 polymer ?
#
loop_
_entity_poly.entity_id
_entity_poly.type
_entity_poly.pdbx_seq_one_letter_code
_entity_poly.pdbx_strand_id
1 'polypeptide(L)'
;VNPHEVPECRKIIKEEIARDEMSVIISQAPCVLLPELKLRKPVSYFTNIDNCVGCTSCIRLGCPAISWTPFAEGEAEARGYKKSQKGYSRIDEVLCNDCGQCASLCKFNAITRGEGK
;
A
#
# COMPACT_ATOMS: atom_id res chain seq x y z
N VAL A 1 -9.22 -15.78 5.33
CA VAL A 1 -8.15 -14.76 5.49
C VAL A 1 -8.73 -13.37 5.27
N ASN A 2 -8.22 -12.34 5.95
CA ASN A 2 -8.62 -10.96 5.67
C ASN A 2 -7.74 -10.39 4.54
N PRO A 3 -8.29 -10.07 3.36
CA PRO A 3 -7.53 -9.59 2.20
C PRO A 3 -6.78 -8.27 2.44
N HIS A 4 -7.15 -7.50 3.46
CA HIS A 4 -6.47 -6.25 3.80
C HIS A 4 -5.16 -6.46 4.57
N GLU A 5 -4.98 -7.63 5.20
CA GLU A 5 -3.75 -8.06 5.85
C GLU A 5 -2.81 -8.70 4.82
N VAL A 6 -2.25 -7.88 3.92
CA VAL A 6 -1.46 -8.32 2.75
C VAL A 6 -0.30 -9.27 3.12
N PRO A 7 0.52 -9.01 4.17
CA PRO A 7 1.61 -9.92 4.52
C PRO A 7 1.13 -11.32 4.92
N GLU A 8 0.08 -11.39 5.73
CA GLU A 8 -0.49 -12.66 6.21
C GLU A 8 -1.18 -13.40 5.06
N CYS A 9 -1.96 -12.70 4.22
CA CYS A 9 -2.55 -13.30 3.04
C CYS A 9 -1.50 -13.92 2.12
N ARG A 10 -0.39 -13.21 1.86
CA ARG A 10 0.70 -13.73 1.02
C ARG A 10 1.37 -14.94 1.64
N LYS A 11 1.53 -14.97 2.96
CA LYS A 11 2.08 -16.13 3.69
C LYS A 11 1.18 -17.35 3.52
N ILE A 12 -0.11 -17.23 3.86
CA ILE A 12 -1.08 -18.33 3.78
C ILE A 12 -1.23 -18.83 2.34
N ILE A 13 -1.33 -17.92 1.35
CA ILE A 13 -1.41 -18.33 -0.07
C ILE A 13 -0.19 -19.16 -0.48
N LYS A 14 1.03 -18.77 -0.05
CA LYS A 14 2.24 -19.54 -0.37
C LYS A 14 2.27 -20.90 0.32
N GLU A 15 1.85 -20.94 1.58
CA GLU A 15 1.77 -22.19 2.36
C GLU A 15 0.80 -23.17 1.69
N GLU A 16 -0.41 -22.73 1.34
CA GLU A 16 -1.43 -23.58 0.73
C GLU A 16 -1.11 -23.96 -0.73
N ILE A 17 -0.39 -23.11 -1.49
CA ILE A 17 0.12 -23.48 -2.83
C ILE A 17 1.18 -24.59 -2.75
N ALA A 18 1.94 -24.65 -1.65
CA ALA A 18 3.01 -25.62 -1.46
C ALA A 18 2.51 -26.98 -0.93
N ARG A 19 1.22 -27.12 -0.61
CA ARG A 19 0.64 -28.39 -0.14
C ARG A 19 0.30 -29.29 -1.33
N ASP A 20 0.47 -30.58 -1.14
CA ASP A 20 0.13 -31.61 -2.14
C ASP A 20 -1.38 -31.93 -2.20
N GLU A 21 -2.18 -31.30 -1.34
CA GLU A 21 -3.64 -31.50 -1.24
C GLU A 21 -4.43 -30.27 -1.69
N MET A 22 -5.74 -30.45 -1.89
CA MET A 22 -6.61 -29.34 -2.29
C MET A 22 -6.92 -28.42 -1.10
N SER A 23 -6.69 -27.13 -1.31
CA SER A 23 -6.97 -26.09 -0.33
C SER A 23 -7.99 -25.08 -0.82
N VAL A 24 -8.80 -24.55 0.09
CA VAL A 24 -9.76 -23.46 -0.18
C VAL A 24 -9.43 -22.27 0.72
N ILE A 25 -9.10 -21.13 0.12
CA ILE A 25 -8.87 -19.87 0.83
C ILE A 25 -10.08 -18.95 0.63
N ILE A 26 -10.83 -18.71 1.70
CA ILE A 26 -11.95 -17.77 1.68
C ILE A 26 -11.48 -16.39 2.13
N SER A 27 -11.57 -15.41 1.24
CA SER A 27 -11.34 -13.99 1.54
C SER A 27 -12.55 -13.45 2.33
N GLN A 28 -12.33 -13.01 3.56
CA GLN A 28 -13.37 -12.50 4.46
C GLN A 28 -13.07 -11.06 4.85
N ALA A 29 -13.81 -10.13 4.25
CA ALA A 29 -13.87 -8.71 4.58
C ALA A 29 -15.21 -8.14 4.07
N PRO A 30 -15.73 -7.05 4.64
CA PRO A 30 -16.96 -6.43 4.16
C PRO A 30 -16.80 -5.93 2.71
N CYS A 31 -17.77 -6.23 1.85
CA CYS A 31 -17.75 -5.80 0.45
C CYS A 31 -17.88 -4.28 0.37
N VAL A 32 -16.98 -3.61 -0.37
CA VAL A 32 -16.99 -2.15 -0.56
C VAL A 32 -18.32 -1.62 -1.14
N LEU A 33 -19.12 -2.49 -1.75
CA LEU A 33 -20.41 -2.15 -2.32
C LEU A 33 -21.56 -2.13 -1.32
N LEU A 34 -21.33 -2.59 -0.08
CA LEU A 34 -22.33 -2.57 0.99
C LEU A 34 -22.75 -1.13 1.33
N PRO A 35 -24.04 -0.87 1.63
CA PRO A 35 -24.53 0.46 1.94
C PRO A 35 -23.76 1.14 3.07
N GLU A 36 -23.43 0.40 4.13
CA GLU A 36 -22.71 0.92 5.30
C GLU A 36 -21.29 1.37 4.92
N LEU A 37 -20.65 0.66 3.98
CA LEU A 37 -19.33 1.03 3.47
C LEU A 37 -19.36 2.16 2.46
N LYS A 38 -20.47 2.38 1.74
CA LYS A 38 -20.66 3.54 0.86
C LYS A 38 -20.95 4.82 1.63
N LEU A 39 -21.67 4.71 2.74
CA LEU A 39 -22.01 5.84 3.61
C LEU A 39 -20.87 6.23 4.55
N ARG A 40 -19.88 5.35 4.75
CA ARG A 40 -18.70 5.68 5.56
C ARG A 40 -17.94 6.85 4.93
N LYS A 41 -17.44 7.74 5.77
CA LYS A 41 -16.45 8.75 5.36
C LYS A 41 -15.06 8.13 5.50
N PRO A 42 -14.39 7.76 4.40
CA PRO A 42 -13.06 7.15 4.49
C PRO A 42 -12.07 8.16 5.08
N VAL A 43 -11.15 7.67 5.91
CA VAL A 43 -10.00 8.45 6.35
C VAL A 43 -8.87 8.15 5.38
N SER A 44 -8.44 9.15 4.62
CA SER A 44 -7.39 8.95 3.63
C SER A 44 -6.06 8.50 4.27
N TYR A 45 -5.25 7.84 3.45
CA TYR A 45 -3.84 7.63 3.71
C TYR A 45 -3.01 8.70 3.00
N PHE A 46 -1.85 9.01 3.57
CA PHE A 46 -0.95 10.05 3.11
C PHE A 46 0.43 9.47 2.88
N THR A 47 1.20 10.05 1.96
CA THR A 47 2.62 9.73 1.84
C THR A 47 3.47 10.84 2.46
N ASN A 48 4.18 10.54 3.54
CA ASN A 48 5.28 11.36 4.01
C ASN A 48 6.48 11.17 3.07
N ILE A 49 6.83 12.24 2.36
CA ILE A 49 7.82 12.22 1.28
C ILE A 49 9.24 12.11 1.84
N ASP A 50 9.48 12.64 3.03
CA ASP A 50 10.79 12.59 3.68
C ASP A 50 11.17 11.15 4.04
N ASN A 51 10.18 10.36 4.47
CA ASN A 51 10.35 8.93 4.76
C ASN A 51 10.28 8.03 3.52
N CYS A 52 9.80 8.55 2.38
CA CYS A 52 9.56 7.73 1.19
C CYS A 52 10.86 7.45 0.44
N VAL A 53 11.35 6.22 0.57
CA VAL A 53 12.59 5.77 -0.09
C VAL A 53 12.37 5.28 -1.54
N GLY A 54 11.16 5.35 -2.09
CA GLY A 54 10.94 4.93 -3.48
C GLY A 54 11.10 3.43 -3.76
N CYS A 55 10.83 2.56 -2.77
CA CYS A 55 11.02 1.11 -2.92
C CYS A 55 9.99 0.43 -3.86
N THR A 56 8.96 1.13 -4.31
CA THR A 56 7.86 0.67 -5.20
C THR A 56 6.95 -0.43 -4.65
N SER A 57 7.12 -0.88 -3.40
CA SER A 57 6.28 -1.96 -2.83
C SER A 57 4.79 -1.62 -2.84
N CYS A 58 4.42 -0.38 -2.51
CA CYS A 58 3.04 0.10 -2.55
C CYS A 58 2.50 0.25 -4.00
N ILE A 59 3.35 0.66 -4.95
CA ILE A 59 2.98 0.82 -6.37
C ILE A 59 2.58 -0.52 -6.98
N ARG A 60 3.26 -1.61 -6.61
CA ARG A 60 2.98 -2.96 -7.12
C ARG A 60 1.59 -3.49 -6.75
N LEU A 61 0.89 -2.85 -5.81
CA LEU A 61 -0.51 -3.17 -5.51
C LEU A 61 -1.46 -2.74 -6.65
N GLY A 62 -1.04 -1.82 -7.51
CA GLY A 62 -1.90 -1.26 -8.56
C GLY A 62 -3.02 -0.39 -8.00
N CYS A 63 -2.83 0.22 -6.82
CA CYS A 63 -3.82 1.11 -6.24
C CYS A 63 -3.99 2.36 -7.12
N PRO A 64 -5.20 2.68 -7.60
CA PRO A 64 -5.43 3.83 -8.49
C PRO A 64 -5.18 5.18 -7.80
N ALA A 65 -5.22 5.22 -6.47
CA ALA A 65 -4.92 6.42 -5.70
C ALA A 65 -3.42 6.69 -5.55
N ILE A 66 -2.53 5.79 -5.99
CA ILE A 66 -1.08 5.98 -5.84
C ILE A 66 -0.46 6.38 -7.17
N SER A 67 0.16 7.55 -7.19
CA SER A 67 0.97 8.04 -8.31
C SER A 67 2.46 7.94 -8.00
N TRP A 68 3.28 8.00 -9.06
CA TRP A 68 4.73 7.98 -8.97
C TRP A 68 5.31 9.29 -9.48
N THR A 69 6.18 9.91 -8.67
CA THR A 69 6.92 11.12 -9.05
C THR A 69 8.41 10.79 -9.11
N PRO A 70 9.06 10.94 -10.28
CA PRO A 70 10.50 10.76 -10.39
C PRO A 70 11.26 11.78 -9.54
N PHE A 71 12.40 11.37 -9.00
CA PHE A 71 13.36 12.29 -8.40
C PHE A 71 14.05 13.10 -9.50
N ALA A 72 14.38 14.35 -9.21
CA ALA A 72 15.26 15.14 -10.05
C ALA A 72 16.69 14.56 -10.04
N GLU A 73 17.50 14.95 -11.02
CA GLU A 73 18.90 14.52 -11.09
C GLU A 73 19.66 14.91 -9.81
N GLY A 74 20.31 13.94 -9.17
CA GLY A 74 21.04 14.14 -7.91
C GLY A 74 20.18 14.25 -6.65
N GLU A 75 18.85 14.27 -6.75
CA GLU A 75 17.96 14.40 -5.58
C GLU A 75 17.98 13.16 -4.70
N ALA A 76 18.10 11.96 -5.30
CA ALA A 76 18.22 10.72 -4.54
C ALA A 76 19.48 10.76 -3.65
N GLU A 77 20.62 11.09 -4.23
CA GLU A 77 21.89 11.20 -3.50
C GLU A 77 21.84 12.30 -2.42
N ALA A 78 21.23 13.45 -2.72
CA ALA A 78 21.05 14.55 -1.76
C ALA A 78 20.22 14.14 -0.53
N ARG A 79 19.26 13.21 -0.70
CA ARG A 79 18.45 12.62 0.37
C ARG A 79 19.14 11.44 1.08
N GLY A 80 20.38 11.10 0.72
CA GLY A 80 21.10 9.94 1.26
C GLY A 80 20.62 8.59 0.71
N TYR A 81 19.91 8.60 -0.42
CA TYR A 81 19.39 7.42 -1.09
C TYR A 81 20.34 6.88 -2.15
N LYS A 82 20.21 5.59 -2.46
CA LYS A 82 20.93 4.91 -3.54
C LYS A 82 20.45 5.44 -4.89
N LYS A 83 21.35 5.53 -5.87
CA LYS A 83 21.03 5.91 -7.27
C LYS A 83 19.94 5.05 -7.93
N SER A 84 19.72 3.83 -7.43
CA SER A 84 18.64 2.96 -7.88
C SER A 84 17.25 3.44 -7.48
N GLN A 85 17.14 4.35 -6.51
CA GLN A 85 15.89 4.95 -6.05
C GLN A 85 15.56 6.13 -6.98
N LYS A 86 14.47 5.99 -7.73
CA LYS A 86 14.19 6.86 -8.88
C LYS A 86 13.09 7.89 -8.63
N GLY A 87 12.51 7.92 -7.44
CA GLY A 87 11.34 8.74 -7.15
C GLY A 87 10.64 8.32 -5.88
N TYR A 88 9.46 8.88 -5.68
CA TYR A 88 8.62 8.65 -4.52
C TYR A 88 7.17 8.46 -4.93
N SER A 89 6.41 7.73 -4.12
CA SER A 89 4.96 7.61 -4.30
C SER A 89 4.22 8.80 -3.70
N ARG A 90 3.07 9.18 -4.26
CA ARG A 90 2.10 10.07 -3.61
C ARG A 90 0.72 9.42 -3.63
N ILE A 91 -0.03 9.59 -2.55
CA ILE A 91 -1.42 9.15 -2.46
C ILE A 91 -2.32 10.34 -2.75
N ASP A 92 -3.25 10.17 -3.69
CA ASP A 92 -4.38 11.07 -3.92
C ASP A 92 -5.48 10.77 -2.90
N GLU A 93 -5.80 11.77 -2.08
CA GLU A 93 -6.73 11.60 -0.97
C GLU A 93 -8.19 11.50 -1.39
N VAL A 94 -8.53 12.06 -2.54
CA VAL A 94 -9.89 12.00 -3.10
C VAL A 94 -10.18 10.60 -3.64
N LEU A 95 -9.16 9.96 -4.21
CA LEU A 95 -9.26 8.58 -4.73
C LEU A 95 -9.02 7.51 -3.66
N CYS A 96 -8.44 7.86 -2.51
CA CYS A 96 -8.12 6.92 -1.46
C CYS A 96 -9.38 6.36 -0.80
N ASN A 97 -9.50 5.04 -0.76
CA ASN A 97 -10.67 4.34 -0.21
C ASN A 97 -10.43 3.77 1.20
N ASP A 98 -9.35 4.16 1.88
CA ASP A 98 -9.09 3.76 3.27
C ASP A 98 -9.08 2.23 3.45
N CYS A 99 -8.31 1.51 2.62
CA CYS A 99 -8.17 0.05 2.71
C CYS A 99 -6.91 -0.43 3.47
N GLY A 100 -5.92 0.46 3.72
CA GLY A 100 -4.72 0.16 4.51
C GLY A 100 -3.68 -0.79 3.91
N GLN A 101 -3.93 -1.36 2.74
CA GLN A 101 -3.02 -2.32 2.10
C GLN A 101 -1.65 -1.70 1.75
N CYS A 102 -1.62 -0.43 1.36
CA CYS A 102 -0.37 0.25 1.06
C CYS A 102 0.46 0.52 2.31
N ALA A 103 -0.20 0.84 3.44
CA ALA A 103 0.46 1.09 4.72
C ALA A 103 1.08 -0.19 5.29
N SER A 104 0.38 -1.34 5.20
CA SER A 104 0.91 -2.62 5.69
C SER A 104 2.17 -3.10 4.96
N LEU A 105 2.44 -2.59 3.75
CA LEU A 105 3.66 -2.87 2.99
C LEU A 105 4.80 -1.87 3.24
N CYS A 106 4.51 -0.70 3.81
CA CYS A 106 5.51 0.35 3.98
C CYS A 106 6.36 0.12 5.22
N LYS A 107 7.59 -0.36 5.04
CA LYS A 107 8.55 -0.57 6.15
C LYS A 107 9.22 0.70 6.66
N PHE A 108 8.95 1.84 6.02
CA PHE A 108 9.63 3.12 6.28
C PHE A 108 8.71 4.11 6.98
N ASN A 109 7.50 3.72 7.37
CA ASN A 109 6.48 4.61 7.92
C ASN A 109 6.22 5.84 7.04
N ALA A 110 6.41 5.70 5.72
CA ALA A 110 6.13 6.73 4.75
C ALA A 110 4.65 6.82 4.40
N ILE A 111 3.83 5.82 4.79
CA ILE A 111 2.39 5.82 4.51
C ILE A 111 1.63 5.70 5.83
N THR A 112 0.83 6.72 6.16
CA THR A 112 0.09 6.82 7.42
C THR A 112 -1.39 7.15 7.17
N ARG A 113 -2.27 6.71 8.07
CA ARG A 113 -3.71 6.97 8.02
C ARG A 113 -4.04 8.26 8.78
N GLY A 114 -4.91 9.11 8.23
CA GLY A 114 -5.28 10.38 8.87
C GLY A 114 -4.26 11.49 8.64
N GLU A 115 -4.46 12.66 9.27
CA GLU A 115 -3.81 13.92 8.90
C GLU A 115 -2.29 13.80 8.68
N GLY A 116 -1.86 14.21 7.48
CA GLY A 116 -0.46 14.28 7.11
C GLY A 116 0.31 15.21 8.05
N LYS A 117 1.45 14.72 8.55
CA LYS A 117 2.53 15.61 8.98
C LYS A 117 3.46 15.86 7.80
#